data_AF-A0A1H3WP99-F1
#
_entry.id   AF-A0A1H3WP99-F1
#
_cell.length_a   1.000
_cell.length_b   1.000
_cell.length_c   1.000
_cell.angle_alpha   90.00
_cell.angle_beta   90.00
_cell.angle_gamma   90.00
#
_symmetry.space_group_name_H-M   'P 1'
#
loop_
_entity.id
_entity.type
_entity.pdbx_description
1 polymer ?
#
loop_
_entity_poly.entity_id
_entity_poly.type
_entity_poly.pdbx_seq_one_letter_code
_entity_poly.pdbx_strand_id
1 'polypeptide(L)' 'MNFKDQLKIIITSDIDYEKLIAEIYCNDEFIALLQQENGINDIKVEFSSNINALDFDWLQNALNEARKKLLNQG' A
#
# COMPACT_ATOMS: atom_id res chain seq x y z
N MET A 1 -8.63 -5.78 22.73
CA MET A 1 -7.76 -5.44 21.59
C MET A 1 -7.44 -3.96 21.68
N ASN A 2 -6.17 -3.63 21.96
CA ASN A 2 -5.74 -2.24 22.14
C ASN A 2 -4.24 -2.14 21.78
N PHE A 3 -3.95 -2.18 20.49
CA PHE A 3 -2.74 -1.68 19.84
C PHE A 3 -3.24 -1.14 18.51
N LYS A 4 -3.25 0.19 18.37
CA LYS A 4 -3.55 0.87 17.12
C LYS A 4 -2.76 0.20 16.00
N ASP A 5 -3.46 -0.42 15.06
CA ASP A 5 -2.91 -1.07 13.87
C ASP A 5 -1.85 -0.16 13.22
N GLN A 6 -0.57 -0.48 13.44
CA GLN A 6 0.53 0.37 13.01
C GLN A 6 0.65 0.27 11.49
N LEU A 7 0.00 1.20 10.80
CA LEU A 7 0.15 1.40 9.38
C LEU A 7 1.60 1.78 9.07
N LYS A 8 2.26 0.95 8.27
CA LYS A 8 3.57 1.22 7.69
C LYS A 8 3.44 1.18 6.18
N ILE A 9 3.99 2.19 5.52
CA ILE A 9 3.99 2.29 4.07
C ILE A 9 5.44 2.44 3.62
N ILE A 10 5.88 1.53 2.74
CA ILE A 10 7.23 1.53 2.16
C ILE A 10 7.09 1.90 0.69
N ILE A 11 7.85 2.91 0.24
CA ILE A 11 7.99 3.20 -1.18
C ILE A 11 9.25 2.50 -1.67
N THR A 12 9.12 1.67 -2.68
CA THR A 12 10.25 1.00 -3.32
C THR A 12 10.13 1.09 -4.83
N SER A 13 11.26 1.05 -5.53
CA SER A 13 11.30 0.78 -6.96
C SER A 13 11.40 -0.72 -7.15
N ASP A 14 10.54 -1.30 -7.97
CA ASP A 14 10.75 -2.67 -8.40
C ASP A 14 12.08 -2.74 -9.19
N ILE A 15 12.87 -3.79 -8.98
CA ILE A 15 14.19 -3.96 -9.61
C ILE A 15 14.02 -4.25 -11.11
N ASP A 16 12.90 -4.87 -11.48
CA ASP A 16 12.63 -5.32 -12.85
C ASP A 16 11.91 -4.25 -13.70
N TYR A 17 11.25 -3.30 -13.04
CA TYR A 17 10.49 -2.25 -13.69
C TYR A 17 10.80 -0.97 -12.92
N GLU A 18 11.34 0.07 -13.57
CA GLU A 18 11.70 1.39 -13.00
C GLU A 18 10.52 2.17 -12.35
N LYS A 19 9.44 1.49 -11.98
CA LYS A 19 8.16 1.97 -11.51
C LYS A 19 8.15 1.88 -9.99
N LEU A 20 7.81 3.00 -9.37
CA LEU A 20 7.60 3.05 -7.93
C LEU A 20 6.35 2.25 -7.56
N ILE A 21 6.44 1.52 -6.46
CA ILE A 21 5.33 0.85 -5.79
C ILE A 21 5.24 1.33 -4.33
N ALA A 22 4.05 1.23 -3.75
CA ALA A 22 3.83 1.50 -2.33
C ALA A 22 3.30 0.25 -1.63
N GLU A 23 4.10 -0.36 -0.78
CA GLU A 23 3.72 -1.52 0.03
C GLU A 23 3.06 -1.04 1.33
N ILE A 24 1.96 -1.70 1.71
CA ILE A 24 1.18 -1.43 2.90
C ILE A 24 1.34 -2.60 3.88
N TYR A 25 1.73 -2.26 5.10
CA TYR A 25 1.88 -3.20 6.20
C TYR A 25 1.00 -2.79 7.39
N CYS A 26 0.46 -3.80 8.07
CA CYS A 26 -0.22 -3.67 9.35
C CYS A 26 0.46 -4.58 10.36
N ASN A 27 0.99 -4.03 11.46
CA ASN A 27 1.69 -4.82 12.48
C ASN A 27 2.80 -5.72 11.87
N ASP A 28 3.55 -5.16 10.92
CA ASP A 28 4.58 -5.82 10.10
C ASP A 28 4.11 -6.96 9.17
N GLU A 29 2.80 -7.23 9.08
CA GLU A 29 2.23 -8.12 8.08
C GLU A 29 1.94 -7.39 6.77
N PHE A 30 2.32 -7.99 5.64
CA PHE A 30 2.05 -7.45 4.31
C PHE A 30 0.56 -7.56 3.98
N ILE A 31 -0.06 -6.41 3.69
CA ILE A 31 -1.50 -6.31 3.40
C ILE A 31 -1.75 -6.17 1.91
N ALA A 32 -1.11 -5.20 1.28
CA ALA A 32 -1.33 -4.85 -0.12
C ALA A 32 -0.17 -4.05 -0.69
N LEU A 33 -0.11 -3.94 -2.01
CA LEU A 33 0.76 -2.98 -2.70
C LEU A 33 -0.05 -2.16 -3.71
N LEU A 34 0.40 -0.92 -3.91
CA LEU A 34 -0.10 -0.02 -4.95
C LEU A 34 0.94 0.09 -6.05
N GLN A 35 0.50 -0.03 -7.30
CA GLN A 35 1.35 0.11 -8.48
C GLN A 35 0.83 1.23 -9.38
N GLN A 36 1.75 1.99 -9.98
CA GLN A 36 1.43 3.04 -10.94
C GLN A 36 1.96 2.73 -12.35
N GLU A 37 2.01 1.44 -12.70
CA GLU A 37 2.70 1.00 -13.91
C GLU A 37 2.16 1.59 -15.21
N ASN A 38 0.87 1.90 -15.23
CA ASN A 38 0.15 2.46 -16.36
C ASN A 38 -0.02 3.98 -16.23
N GLY A 39 0.75 4.62 -15.34
CA GLY A 39 0.71 6.05 -15.04
C GLY A 39 -0.16 6.40 -13.84
N ILE A 40 -0.06 7.67 -13.41
CA ILE A 40 -0.69 8.20 -12.18
C ILE A 40 -2.22 8.11 -12.14
N ASN A 41 -2.86 7.94 -13.30
CA ASN A 41 -4.31 7.84 -13.46
C ASN A 41 -4.83 6.40 -13.40
N ASP A 42 -3.95 5.40 -13.43
CA ASP A 42 -4.28 3.98 -13.41
C ASP A 42 -3.51 3.27 -12.28
N ILE A 43 -3.86 3.64 -11.04
CA ILE A 43 -3.31 3.01 -9.84
C ILE A 43 -4.00 1.66 -9.61
N LYS A 44 -3.21 0.59 -9.59
CA LYS A 44 -3.68 -0.76 -9.25
C LYS A 44 -3.37 -1.07 -7.81
N VAL A 45 -4.22 -1.90 -7.20
CA VAL A 45 -4.03 -2.42 -5.84
C VAL A 45 -4.00 -3.94 -5.93
N GLU A 46 -2.93 -4.54 -5.43
CA GLU A 46 -2.83 -5.99 -5.25
C GLU A 46 -2.83 -6.31 -3.77
N PHE A 47 -3.69 -7.25 -3.36
CA PHE A 47 -3.80 -7.69 -1.97
C PHE A 47 -2.97 -8.94 -1.73
N SER A 48 -2.46 -9.07 -0.51
CA SER A 48 -1.92 -10.33 -0.02
C SER A 48 -2.98 -11.44 -0.13
N SER A 49 -2.55 -12.69 -0.33
CA SER A 49 -3.46 -13.84 -0.34
C SER A 49 -3.83 -14.32 1.06
N ASN A 50 -3.11 -13.88 2.10
CA ASN A 50 -3.21 -14.38 3.47
C ASN A 50 -3.75 -13.34 4.47
N ILE A 51 -4.49 -12.34 3.99
CA ILE A 51 -5.05 -11.26 4.81
C ILE A 51 -6.32 -11.74 5.53
N ASN A 52 -6.38 -11.49 6.84
CA ASN A 52 -7.61 -11.64 7.64
C ASN A 52 -8.56 -10.44 7.43
N ALA A 53 -9.76 -10.50 8.00
CA ALA A 53 -10.64 -9.34 8.02
C ALA A 53 -9.94 -8.12 8.66
N LEU A 54 -9.93 -7.00 7.94
CA LEU A 54 -9.41 -5.72 8.41
C LEU A 54 -10.56 -4.76 8.68
N ASP A 55 -10.32 -3.81 9.58
CA ASP A 55 -11.21 -2.68 9.75
C ASP A 55 -11.31 -1.86 8.44
N PHE A 56 -12.54 -1.53 8.04
CA PHE A 56 -12.80 -0.87 6.77
C PHE A 56 -12.21 0.55 6.73
N ASP A 57 -12.40 1.32 7.80
CA ASP A 57 -11.92 2.70 7.88
C ASP A 57 -10.39 2.74 7.90
N TRP A 58 -9.76 1.79 8.59
CA TRP A 58 -8.31 1.61 8.57
C TRP A 58 -7.80 1.31 7.16
N LEU A 59 -8.43 0.36 6.45
CA LEU A 59 -8.01 -0.01 5.09
C LEU A 59 -8.17 1.17 4.12
N GLN A 60 -9.29 1.87 4.19
CA GLN A 60 -9.54 3.05 3.37
C GLN A 60 -8.49 4.15 3.62
N ASN A 61 -8.15 4.39 4.89
CA ASN A 61 -7.10 5.33 5.25
C ASN A 61 -5.72 4.88 4.73
N ALA A 62 -5.38 3.60 4.91
CA ALA A 62 -4.11 3.03 4.46
C ALA A 62 -3.90 3.17 2.94
N LEU A 63 -4.93 2.84 2.14
CA LEU A 63 -4.91 2.98 0.69
C LEU A 63 -4.74 4.44 0.25
N ASN A 64 -5.44 5.37 0.91
CA ASN A 64 -5.34 6.79 0.60
C ASN A 64 -3.95 7.36 0.92
N GLU A 65 -3.38 7.00 2.07
CA GLU A 65 -2.03 7.45 2.45
C GLU A 65 -0.96 6.84 1.55
N ALA A 66 -1.09 5.57 1.17
CA ALA A 66 -0.19 4.92 0.24
C ALA A 66 -0.22 5.59 -1.14
N ARG A 67 -1.42 5.89 -1.66
CA ARG A 67 -1.59 6.61 -2.93
C ARG A 67 -0.94 7.99 -2.89
N LYS A 68 -1.17 8.77 -1.82
CA LYS A 68 -0.54 10.10 -1.66
C LYS A 68 0.98 10.01 -1.67
N LYS A 69 1.55 9.07 -0.91
CA LYS A 69 3.01 8.88 -0.86
C LYS A 69 3.58 8.46 -2.20
N LEU A 70 2.90 7.54 -2.90
CA LEU A 70 3.30 7.06 -4.22
C LEU A 70 3.33 8.19 -5.25
N LEU A 71 2.30 9.04 -5.27
CA LEU A 71 2.18 10.16 -6.20
C LEU A 71 3.09 11.35 -5.87
N ASN A 72 3.54 11.50 -4.61
CA ASN A 72 4.47 12.56 -4.21
C ASN A 72 5.94 12.21 -4.51
N GLN A 73 6.23 11.00 -4.99
CA GLN A 73 7.57 10.51 -5.31
C GLN A 73 7.87 10.47 -6.82
N GLY A 74 6.89 10.79 -7.68
CA GLY A 74 7.01 10.89 -9.15
C GLY A 74 6.66 12.28 -9.65
#